data_AF-A0A3M7R0U9-F1
#
_entry.id   AF-A0A3M7R0U9-F1
#
_cell.length_a   1.000
_cell.length_b   1.000
_cell.length_c   1.000
_cell.angle_alpha   90.00
_cell.angle_beta   90.00
_cell.angle_gamma   90.00
#
_symmetry.space_group_name_H-M   'P 1'
#
loop_
_entity.id
_entity.type
_entity.pdbx_description
1 polymer ?
#
loop_
_entity_poly.entity_id
_entity_poly.type
_entity_poly.pdbx_seq_one_letter_code
_entity_poly.pdbx_strand_id
1 'polypeptide(L)'
;MNNKKSPSTIIEPFSPAEKMVYADDSDGSGESNSLLKPLPNEHKFLQNSSTPITRKSNIAQILQKSKKVDRTQSLETYENRVRNKNSNSKRLIINVGGVRFETYRETLKLLSETRLANLSKTNSDFDPVINEFFFDRDPVSFAAILNYYRSGKLHVPLDVCGNQFYEELCFWGISERYIQPCCWTNYSIKRDCDEILKKVVEEAEDILIKTNQMITSVKNLLSQLMLNKIFSRIHTVLLRYMFLRAILCTISLRFQSFSSLLIHDPSSQIFSSTPLLARPLSHT
;
A
#
# COMPACT_ATOMS: atom_id res chain seq x y z
N MET A 1 -45.80 7.24 -17.04
CA MET A 1 -44.88 7.32 -15.88
C MET A 1 -43.53 7.79 -16.40
N ASN A 2 -43.19 9.05 -16.13
CA ASN A 2 -41.97 9.71 -16.61
C ASN A 2 -40.78 9.30 -15.75
N ASN A 3 -39.76 8.66 -16.35
CA ASN A 3 -38.47 8.44 -15.71
C ASN A 3 -37.46 9.43 -16.31
N LYS A 4 -37.10 10.46 -15.54
CA LYS A 4 -36.09 11.46 -15.90
C LYS A 4 -34.70 10.82 -15.74
N LYS A 5 -33.98 10.62 -16.85
CA LYS A 5 -32.54 10.34 -16.85
C LYS A 5 -31.78 11.67 -16.71
N SER A 6 -30.87 11.73 -15.74
CA SER A 6 -29.91 12.81 -15.52
C SER A 6 -28.88 12.84 -16.67
N PRO A 7 -28.44 14.01 -17.14
CA PRO A 7 -27.45 14.10 -18.21
C PRO A 7 -26.04 13.87 -17.68
N SER A 8 -25.32 12.98 -18.36
CA SER A 8 -23.88 12.76 -18.26
C SER A 8 -23.11 14.01 -18.72
N THR A 9 -22.40 14.66 -17.80
CA THR A 9 -21.49 15.76 -18.12
C THR A 9 -20.22 15.20 -18.75
N ILE A 10 -20.12 15.38 -20.06
CA ILE A 10 -18.90 15.18 -20.85
C ILE A 10 -17.92 16.28 -20.45
N ILE A 11 -16.79 15.91 -19.86
CA ILE A 11 -15.67 16.82 -19.59
C ILE A 11 -14.86 16.89 -20.88
N GLU A 12 -14.96 18.01 -21.59
CA GLU A 12 -14.10 18.30 -22.74
C GLU A 12 -12.63 18.53 -22.31
N PRO A 13 -11.66 18.19 -23.18
CA PRO A 13 -10.25 18.43 -22.91
C PRO A 13 -9.92 19.93 -23.04
N PHE A 14 -9.46 20.54 -21.95
CA PHE A 14 -9.04 21.94 -21.94
C PHE A 14 -7.66 22.15 -22.57
N SER A 15 -7.59 23.19 -23.40
CA SER A 15 -6.47 23.64 -24.23
C SER A 15 -5.20 24.00 -23.43
N PRO A 16 -3.99 23.86 -24.00
CA PRO A 16 -2.72 24.04 -23.29
C PRO A 16 -2.48 25.50 -22.88
N ALA A 17 -2.04 25.70 -21.64
CA ALA A 17 -1.50 26.96 -21.16
C ALA A 17 -0.13 27.24 -21.81
N GLU A 18 -0.15 27.85 -22.99
CA GLU A 18 0.99 28.61 -23.51
C GLU A 18 1.13 29.94 -22.75
N LYS A 19 2.40 30.36 -22.59
CA LYS A 19 2.93 31.61 -22.01
C LYS A 19 3.27 31.58 -20.52
N MET A 20 4.45 31.00 -20.23
CA MET A 20 5.42 31.70 -19.38
C MET A 20 6.54 32.21 -20.27
N VAL A 21 6.58 33.53 -20.44
CA VAL A 21 7.66 34.27 -21.10
C VAL A 21 8.88 34.18 -20.20
N TYR A 22 9.96 33.55 -20.69
CA TYR A 22 11.28 33.67 -20.09
C TYR A 22 11.82 35.06 -20.44
N ALA A 23 12.18 35.84 -19.41
CA ALA A 23 13.05 36.99 -19.58
C ALA A 23 14.50 36.52 -19.37
N ASP A 24 15.29 36.63 -20.43
CA ASP A 24 16.76 36.62 -20.37
C ASP A 24 17.24 37.88 -19.64
N ASP A 25 18.26 37.74 -18.80
CA ASP A 25 19.17 38.85 -18.48
C ASP A 25 20.59 38.28 -18.29
N SER A 26 21.52 38.88 -19.03
CA SER A 26 22.95 38.60 -19.06
C SER A 26 23.71 39.70 -18.33
N ASP A 27 24.85 39.32 -17.75
CA ASP A 27 26.05 40.11 -17.39
C ASP A 27 26.02 41.14 -16.25
N GLY A 28 27.08 41.08 -15.44
CA GLY A 28 27.45 42.12 -14.47
C GLY A 28 28.49 41.69 -13.45
N SER A 29 29.77 41.78 -13.82
CA SER A 29 30.97 41.59 -13.00
C SER A 29 31.02 42.46 -11.74
N GLY A 30 31.51 41.90 -10.63
CA GLY A 30 31.80 42.63 -9.39
C GLY A 30 33.15 42.23 -8.82
N GLU A 31 34.13 43.12 -8.98
CA GLU A 31 35.46 43.04 -8.37
C GLU A 31 35.39 43.14 -6.84
N SER A 32 36.28 42.41 -6.18
CA SER A 32 36.50 42.46 -4.74
C SER A 32 37.98 42.80 -4.48
N ASN A 33 38.23 43.79 -3.62
CA ASN A 33 39.11 43.69 -2.45
C ASN A 33 39.67 45.04 -1.96
N SER A 34 40.03 45.00 -0.67
CA SER A 34 40.97 45.85 0.09
C SER A 34 40.37 47.03 0.86
N LEU A 35 40.78 47.38 2.09
CA LEU A 35 41.67 46.80 3.12
C LEU A 35 41.48 47.63 4.43
N LEU A 36 41.48 46.94 5.59
CA LEU A 36 41.89 47.29 6.99
C LEU A 36 41.69 48.72 7.59
N LYS A 37 40.91 48.91 8.69
CA LYS A 37 41.21 48.91 10.17
C LYS A 37 41.92 50.19 10.74
N PRO A 38 41.96 50.48 12.07
CA PRO A 38 40.95 50.51 13.15
C PRO A 38 41.07 51.78 14.11
N LEU A 39 40.28 51.76 15.20
CA LEU A 39 40.07 52.70 16.36
C LEU A 39 41.31 53.35 17.03
N PRO A 40 41.08 54.38 17.90
CA PRO A 40 41.37 54.13 19.33
C PRO A 40 40.36 54.70 20.36
N ASN A 41 40.10 53.87 21.39
CA ASN A 41 39.73 54.20 22.78
C ASN A 41 41.06 54.55 23.54
N GLU A 42 41.18 55.22 24.69
CA GLU A 42 40.30 55.59 25.80
C GLU A 42 41.11 56.47 26.82
N HIS A 43 40.39 56.97 27.85
CA HIS A 43 40.83 57.28 29.24
C HIS A 43 41.35 58.67 29.68
N LYS A 44 40.42 59.40 30.32
CA LYS A 44 40.42 60.00 31.69
C LYS A 44 41.74 60.49 32.34
N PHE A 45 41.74 61.72 32.86
CA PHE A 45 41.86 61.97 34.32
C PHE A 45 41.44 63.40 34.73
N LEU A 46 41.11 63.52 36.03
CA LEU A 46 40.37 64.56 36.76
C LEU A 46 41.10 65.90 36.97
N GLN A 47 40.34 66.99 37.21
CA GLN A 47 40.40 67.75 38.48
C GLN A 47 39.27 68.81 38.63
N ASN A 48 38.81 68.95 39.87
CA ASN A 48 37.71 69.80 40.36
C ASN A 48 38.14 71.28 40.52
N SER A 49 37.19 72.22 40.44
CA SER A 49 36.79 73.09 41.58
C SER A 49 36.03 74.36 41.17
N SER A 50 35.13 74.78 42.06
CA SER A 50 34.63 76.16 42.28
C SER A 50 33.44 76.66 41.44
N THR A 51 32.25 76.68 42.05
CA THR A 51 31.14 77.59 41.71
C THR A 51 31.38 78.96 42.36
N PRO A 52 30.78 80.08 41.88
CA PRO A 52 29.43 80.43 42.35
C PRO A 52 28.49 81.11 41.32
N ILE A 53 27.24 80.65 41.35
CA ILE A 53 25.97 81.39 41.37
C ILE A 53 25.87 82.68 40.53
N THR A 54 25.00 82.65 39.51
CA THR A 54 24.01 83.74 39.33
C THR A 54 22.76 83.24 38.61
N ARG A 55 21.61 83.42 39.29
CA ARG A 55 20.26 83.22 38.75
C ARG A 55 20.04 84.13 37.54
N LYS A 56 19.76 83.56 36.38
CA LYS A 56 18.72 84.08 35.48
C LYS A 56 17.89 82.92 34.95
N SER A 57 16.60 83.06 35.15
CA SER A 57 15.49 82.16 34.82
C SER A 57 15.50 81.74 33.34
N ASN A 58 15.67 80.44 33.09
CA ASN A 58 15.48 79.82 31.76
C ASN A 58 14.27 78.89 31.74
N ILE A 59 13.13 79.37 32.24
CA ILE A 59 11.83 78.71 32.04
C ILE A 59 11.52 78.56 30.54
N ALA A 60 12.05 79.45 29.69
CA ALA A 60 11.93 79.37 28.24
C ALA A 60 12.76 78.24 27.58
N GLN A 61 13.84 77.76 28.20
CA GLN A 61 14.68 76.69 27.60
C GLN A 61 14.20 75.27 27.95
N ILE A 62 13.43 75.10 29.03
CA ILE A 62 12.82 73.80 29.36
C ILE A 62 11.58 73.54 28.49
N LEU A 63 10.90 74.59 28.01
CA LEU A 63 9.72 74.48 27.15
C LEU A 63 10.02 74.39 25.63
N GLN A 64 11.28 74.49 25.22
CA GLN A 64 11.69 74.26 23.81
C GLN A 64 12.29 72.87 23.54
N LYS A 65 12.67 72.11 24.59
CA LYS A 65 13.18 70.73 24.44
C LYS A 65 12.09 69.66 24.32
N SER A 66 10.80 70.01 24.42
CA SER A 66 9.71 69.02 24.55
C SER A 66 8.83 68.78 23.31
N LYS A 67 9.25 69.15 22.08
CA LYS A 67 8.40 68.91 20.89
C LYS A 67 9.05 68.37 19.62
N LYS A 68 10.32 67.96 19.61
CA LYS A 68 10.96 67.46 18.36
C LYS A 68 11.90 66.26 18.48
N VAL A 69 11.94 65.55 19.62
CA VAL A 69 12.85 64.38 19.78
C VAL A 69 12.14 63.02 19.75
N ASP A 70 10.81 62.93 19.76
CA ASP A 70 10.15 61.63 19.99
C ASP A 70 9.19 61.15 18.89
N ARG A 71 9.07 61.89 17.77
CA ARG A 71 8.09 61.57 16.71
C ARG A 71 8.71 60.86 15.50
N THR A 72 9.96 61.16 15.15
CA THR A 72 10.63 60.54 14.00
C THR A 72 11.14 59.14 14.32
N GLN A 73 11.72 58.92 15.52
CA GLN A 73 12.23 57.61 15.93
C GLN A 73 11.09 56.60 16.20
N SER A 74 9.95 57.07 16.70
CA SER A 74 8.74 56.26 16.87
C SER A 74 8.03 55.95 15.55
N LEU A 75 8.02 56.87 14.59
CA LEU A 75 7.51 56.63 13.23
C LEU A 75 8.40 55.68 12.45
N GLU A 76 9.71 55.80 12.51
CA GLU A 76 10.64 54.89 11.82
C GLU A 76 10.57 53.47 12.41
N THR A 77 10.39 53.36 13.73
CA THR A 77 10.13 52.08 14.41
C THR A 77 8.75 51.49 14.02
N TYR A 78 7.73 52.33 13.87
CA TYR A 78 6.40 51.92 13.40
C TYR A 78 6.42 51.50 11.93
N GLU A 79 7.06 52.27 11.06
CA GLU A 79 7.23 51.97 9.65
C GLU A 79 8.08 50.73 9.42
N ASN A 80 9.11 50.48 10.25
CA ASN A 80 9.89 49.25 10.22
C ASN A 80 9.06 48.06 10.73
N ARG A 81 8.20 48.23 11.74
CA ARG A 81 7.23 47.19 12.17
C ARG A 81 6.18 46.91 11.11
N VAL A 82 5.67 47.93 10.41
CA VAL A 82 4.68 47.80 9.32
C VAL A 82 5.33 47.22 8.07
N ARG A 83 6.56 47.62 7.70
CA ARG A 83 7.36 46.98 6.66
C ARG A 83 7.67 45.52 6.99
N ASN A 84 8.07 45.21 8.23
CA ASN A 84 8.30 43.82 8.64
C ASN A 84 7.00 43.00 8.63
N LYS A 85 5.86 43.56 9.07
CA LYS A 85 4.54 42.92 8.96
C LYS A 85 4.15 42.64 7.50
N ASN A 86 4.45 43.57 6.59
CA ASN A 86 4.19 43.42 5.15
C ASN A 86 5.22 42.54 4.42
N SER A 87 6.42 42.33 4.98
CA SER A 87 7.41 41.40 4.43
C SER A 87 7.13 39.95 4.85
N ASN A 88 6.69 39.74 6.11
CA ASN A 88 6.23 38.45 6.61
C ASN A 88 4.83 38.07 6.10
N SER A 89 4.04 39.01 5.55
CA SER A 89 2.73 38.67 4.97
C SER A 89 2.82 38.04 3.58
N LYS A 90 3.98 38.18 2.89
CA LYS A 90 4.18 37.61 1.54
C LYS A 90 4.59 36.15 1.58
N ARG A 91 5.34 35.74 2.61
CA ARG A 91 5.79 34.36 2.77
C ARG A 91 4.85 33.61 3.69
N LEU A 92 4.74 32.31 3.44
CA LEU A 92 3.89 31.40 4.18
C LEU A 92 4.69 30.14 4.50
N ILE A 93 4.42 29.58 5.68
CA ILE A 93 5.00 28.32 6.15
C ILE A 93 3.95 27.24 6.00
N ILE A 94 4.31 26.18 5.29
CA ILE A 94 3.53 24.96 5.12
C ILE A 94 4.31 23.83 5.77
N ASN A 95 3.79 23.30 6.87
CA ASN A 95 4.30 22.14 7.58
C ASN A 95 3.62 20.89 7.03
N VAL A 96 4.39 19.99 6.40
CA VAL A 96 3.91 18.73 5.83
C VAL A 96 4.62 17.59 6.53
N GLY A 97 3.88 16.75 7.26
CA GLY A 97 4.44 15.60 7.98
C GLY A 97 5.52 15.98 9.01
N GLY A 98 5.50 17.22 9.52
CA GLY A 98 6.51 17.76 10.43
C GLY A 98 7.66 18.53 9.75
N VAL A 99 7.75 18.49 8.41
CA VAL A 99 8.77 19.23 7.64
C VAL A 99 8.20 20.59 7.21
N ARG A 100 8.90 21.67 7.56
CA ARG A 100 8.49 23.04 7.23
C ARG A 100 9.02 23.47 5.88
N PHE A 101 8.10 23.85 5.00
CA PHE A 101 8.36 24.44 3.71
C PHE A 101 7.96 25.91 3.72
N GLU A 102 8.84 26.78 3.23
CA GLU A 102 8.58 28.21 3.09
C GLU A 102 8.45 28.58 1.61
N THR A 103 7.42 29.36 1.28
CA THR A 103 7.19 29.85 -0.08
C THR A 103 6.43 31.18 -0.06
N TYR A 104 6.28 31.81 -1.24
CA TYR A 104 5.52 33.04 -1.39
C TYR A 104 4.04 32.75 -1.70
N ARG A 105 3.14 33.62 -1.22
CA ARG A 105 1.71 33.57 -1.57
C ARG A 105 1.52 33.69 -3.08
N GLU A 106 2.36 34.46 -3.75
CA GLU A 106 2.37 34.65 -5.19
C GLU A 106 2.68 33.35 -5.94
N THR A 107 3.63 32.55 -5.45
CA THR A 107 4.00 31.26 -6.04
C THR A 107 2.79 30.31 -6.08
N LEU A 108 1.98 30.29 -5.02
CA LEU A 108 0.81 29.41 -4.97
C LEU A 108 -0.33 29.87 -5.89
N LYS A 109 -0.37 31.15 -6.27
CA LYS A 109 -1.40 31.70 -7.17
C LYS A 109 -1.18 31.33 -8.64
N LEU A 110 0.03 30.87 -9.00
CA LEU A 110 0.38 30.48 -10.37
C LEU A 110 -0.50 29.33 -10.89
N LEU A 111 -0.96 28.45 -9.99
CA LEU A 111 -1.83 27.32 -10.32
C LEU A 111 -3.16 27.46 -9.59
N SER A 112 -4.01 28.36 -10.07
CA SER A 112 -5.24 28.82 -9.40
C SER A 112 -6.29 27.74 -9.11
N GLU A 113 -6.23 26.59 -9.78
CA GLU A 113 -7.17 25.47 -9.67
C GLU A 113 -6.78 24.43 -8.61
N THR A 114 -5.63 24.61 -7.96
CA THR A 114 -5.07 23.65 -7.02
C THR A 114 -5.46 23.93 -5.57
N ARG A 115 -5.28 22.94 -4.68
CA ARG A 115 -5.55 23.09 -3.24
C ARG A 115 -4.68 24.20 -2.61
N LEU A 116 -3.41 24.29 -2.98
CA LEU A 116 -2.50 25.30 -2.43
C LEU A 116 -2.88 26.72 -2.83
N ALA A 117 -3.47 26.92 -4.02
CA ALA A 117 -3.99 28.22 -4.41
C ALA A 117 -5.13 28.69 -3.48
N ASN A 118 -5.92 27.76 -2.93
CA ASN A 118 -6.99 28.09 -1.99
C ASN A 118 -6.47 28.48 -0.61
N LEU A 119 -5.31 27.99 -0.17
CA LEU A 119 -4.67 28.45 1.08
C LEU A 119 -4.34 29.95 1.05
N SER A 120 -4.14 30.52 -0.14
CA SER A 120 -3.95 31.97 -0.27
C SER A 120 -5.24 32.76 0.00
N LYS A 121 -6.41 32.11 -0.10
CA LYS A 121 -7.76 32.70 -0.03
C LYS A 121 -8.49 32.39 1.29
N THR A 122 -8.30 31.21 1.86
CA THR A 122 -9.08 30.70 3.01
C THR A 122 -8.18 30.32 4.19
N ASN A 123 -8.59 30.69 5.40
CA ASN A 123 -7.82 30.47 6.65
C ASN A 123 -8.18 29.16 7.39
N SER A 124 -8.88 28.21 6.78
CA SER A 124 -9.44 27.04 7.51
C SER A 124 -8.38 26.15 8.17
N ASP A 125 -7.21 26.02 7.53
CA ASP A 125 -6.13 25.11 7.97
C ASP A 125 -4.93 25.90 8.55
N PHE A 126 -5.12 27.18 8.82
CA PHE A 126 -4.08 28.09 9.29
C PHE A 126 -4.09 28.18 10.82
N ASP A 127 -2.99 27.84 11.47
CA ASP A 127 -2.81 28.11 12.89
C ASP A 127 -2.33 29.56 13.08
N PRO A 128 -3.15 30.48 13.63
CA PRO A 128 -2.76 31.87 13.81
C PRO A 128 -1.75 32.09 14.94
N VAL A 129 -1.57 31.11 15.84
CA VAL A 129 -0.62 31.19 16.96
C VAL A 129 0.78 30.85 16.47
N ILE A 130 0.91 29.77 15.70
CA ILE A 130 2.19 29.29 15.16
C ILE A 130 2.50 29.93 13.80
N ASN A 131 1.50 30.52 13.14
CA ASN A 131 1.59 31.16 11.82
C ASN A 131 2.04 30.16 10.72
N GLU A 132 1.52 28.92 10.76
CA GLU A 132 1.80 27.87 9.79
C GLU A 132 0.53 27.10 9.37
N PHE A 133 0.55 26.54 8.17
CA PHE A 133 -0.43 25.54 7.72
C PHE A 133 0.11 24.14 8.02
N PHE A 134 -0.71 23.23 8.52
CA PHE A 134 -0.30 21.85 8.80
C PHE A 134 -1.03 20.83 7.94
N PHE A 135 -0.28 19.91 7.34
CA PHE A 135 -0.79 18.77 6.59
C PHE A 135 -0.11 17.48 7.05
N ASP A 136 -0.89 16.51 7.48
CA ASP A 136 -0.39 15.17 7.84
C ASP A 136 -0.21 14.30 6.58
N ARG A 137 0.75 14.68 5.72
CA ARG A 137 1.04 14.09 4.41
C ARG A 137 2.53 13.89 4.21
N ASP A 138 2.91 13.21 3.12
CA ASP A 138 4.30 12.89 2.81
C ASP A 138 5.12 14.13 2.38
N PRO A 139 6.16 14.53 3.13
CA PRO A 139 6.98 15.69 2.80
C PRO A 139 7.85 15.49 1.55
N VAL A 140 8.23 14.25 1.21
CA VAL A 140 9.11 13.96 0.06
C VAL A 140 8.38 14.29 -1.24
N SER A 141 7.15 13.79 -1.39
CA SER A 141 6.28 14.11 -2.52
C SER A 141 5.98 15.61 -2.58
N PHE A 142 5.71 16.23 -1.44
CA PHE A 142 5.39 17.65 -1.37
C PHE A 142 6.53 18.55 -1.89
N ALA A 143 7.79 18.17 -1.69
CA ALA A 143 8.93 18.91 -2.22
C ALA A 143 8.88 19.03 -3.76
N ALA A 144 8.54 17.94 -4.46
CA ALA A 144 8.36 17.95 -5.91
C ALA A 144 7.14 18.78 -6.34
N ILE A 145 6.04 18.66 -5.61
CA ILE A 145 4.83 19.46 -5.84
C ILE A 145 5.13 20.95 -5.69
N LEU A 146 5.82 21.37 -4.63
CA LEU A 146 6.18 22.77 -4.44
C LEU A 146 7.14 23.28 -5.53
N ASN A 147 8.08 22.44 -5.97
CA ASN A 147 8.97 22.77 -7.09
C ASN A 147 8.22 22.93 -8.42
N TYR A 148 7.09 22.25 -8.61
CA TYR A 148 6.22 22.48 -9.77
C TYR A 148 5.64 23.91 -9.77
N TYR A 149 5.19 24.45 -8.62
CA TYR A 149 4.74 25.85 -8.56
C TYR A 149 5.87 26.85 -8.85
N ARG A 150 7.13 26.49 -8.54
CA ARG A 150 8.28 27.37 -8.75
C ARG A 150 8.79 27.36 -10.18
N SER A 151 8.86 26.17 -10.79
CA SER A 151 9.50 25.97 -12.10
C SER A 151 8.52 25.80 -13.26
N GLY A 152 7.24 25.50 -12.98
CA GLY A 152 6.25 25.09 -13.97
C GLY A 152 6.49 23.69 -14.53
N LYS A 153 7.48 22.94 -14.03
CA LYS A 153 7.83 21.59 -14.51
C LYS A 153 7.63 20.56 -13.40
N LEU A 154 6.70 19.64 -13.59
CA LEU A 154 6.42 18.59 -12.62
C LEU A 154 7.31 17.37 -12.86
N HIS A 155 8.30 17.18 -12.00
CA HIS A 155 9.16 15.99 -11.98
C HIS A 155 8.78 15.06 -10.83
N VAL A 156 8.94 13.76 -11.06
CA VAL A 156 8.60 12.72 -10.09
C VAL A 156 9.84 12.37 -9.26
N PRO A 157 9.77 12.38 -7.91
CA PRO A 157 10.85 11.90 -7.06
C PRO A 157 11.22 10.44 -7.36
N LEU A 158 12.52 10.10 -7.32
CA LEU A 158 12.98 8.75 -7.65
C LEU A 158 12.72 7.73 -6.53
N ASP A 159 12.69 8.22 -5.30
CA ASP A 159 12.55 7.51 -4.03
C ASP A 159 11.10 7.30 -3.60
N VAL A 160 10.12 7.80 -4.36
CA VAL A 160 8.69 7.65 -4.07
C VAL A 160 8.06 6.64 -5.05
N CYS A 161 7.14 5.81 -4.52
CA CYS A 161 6.34 4.90 -5.33
C CYS A 161 5.38 5.66 -6.26
N GLY A 162 5.13 5.16 -7.48
CA GLY A 162 4.23 5.79 -8.45
C GLY A 162 2.81 5.99 -7.91
N ASN A 163 2.26 5.00 -7.21
CA ASN A 163 0.93 5.07 -6.60
C ASN A 163 0.86 6.07 -5.45
N GLN A 164 1.85 6.07 -4.57
CA GLN A 164 1.93 7.06 -3.48
C GLN A 164 2.02 8.48 -4.04
N PHE A 165 2.82 8.71 -5.08
CA PHE A 165 2.92 10.03 -5.69
C PHE A 165 1.61 10.43 -6.39
N TYR A 166 0.92 9.48 -7.04
CA TYR A 166 -0.40 9.73 -7.63
C TYR A 166 -1.44 10.17 -6.59
N GLU A 167 -1.49 9.50 -5.44
CA GLU A 167 -2.38 9.88 -4.34
C GLU A 167 -2.10 11.30 -3.83
N GLU A 168 -0.82 11.68 -3.74
CA GLU A 168 -0.43 13.05 -3.39
C GLU A 168 -0.88 14.04 -4.48
N LEU A 169 -0.64 13.77 -5.76
CA LEU A 169 -1.12 14.63 -6.85
C LEU A 169 -2.64 14.85 -6.78
N CYS A 170 -3.42 13.79 -6.54
CA CYS A 170 -4.86 13.88 -6.32
C CYS A 170 -5.21 14.75 -5.11
N PHE A 171 -4.51 14.59 -3.98
CA PHE A 171 -4.72 15.39 -2.77
C PHE A 171 -4.47 16.88 -3.04
N TRP A 172 -3.38 17.23 -3.71
CA TRP A 172 -3.03 18.63 -4.00
C TRP A 172 -3.81 19.23 -5.18
N GLY A 173 -4.60 18.42 -5.90
CA GLY A 173 -5.42 18.85 -7.02
C GLY A 173 -4.60 19.10 -8.29
N ILE A 174 -3.55 18.33 -8.50
CA ILE A 174 -2.67 18.42 -9.68
C ILE A 174 -2.89 17.18 -10.55
N SER A 175 -3.14 17.38 -11.83
CA SER A 175 -3.28 16.28 -12.79
C SER A 175 -1.92 15.66 -13.12
N GLU A 176 -1.85 14.32 -13.13
CA GLU A 176 -0.65 13.58 -13.56
C GLU A 176 -0.22 13.88 -15.01
N ARG A 177 -1.13 14.42 -15.82
CA ARG A 177 -0.84 14.84 -17.21
C ARG A 177 0.22 15.93 -17.32
N TYR A 178 0.49 16.66 -16.23
CA TYR A 178 1.53 17.70 -16.19
C TYR A 178 2.93 17.15 -15.92
N ILE A 179 3.05 15.85 -15.60
CA ILE A 179 4.35 15.19 -15.40
C ILE A 179 5.19 15.34 -16.67
N GLN A 180 6.44 15.76 -16.49
CA GLN A 180 7.35 15.96 -17.60
C GLN A 180 7.68 14.64 -18.31
N PRO A 181 7.87 14.65 -19.65
CA PRO A 181 8.14 13.44 -20.43
C PRO A 181 9.33 12.61 -19.93
N CYS A 182 10.37 13.26 -19.37
CA CYS A 182 11.53 12.55 -18.83
C CYS A 182 11.22 11.69 -17.60
N CYS A 183 10.12 11.95 -16.89
CA CYS A 183 9.69 11.18 -15.73
C CYS A 183 8.53 10.22 -16.04
N TRP A 184 7.76 10.50 -17.11
CA TRP A 184 6.51 9.80 -17.43
C TRP A 184 6.66 8.27 -17.49
N THR A 185 7.62 7.78 -18.27
CA THR A 185 7.81 6.33 -18.47
C THR A 185 8.06 5.57 -17.17
N ASN A 186 8.94 6.09 -16.32
CA ASN A 186 9.25 5.43 -15.05
C ASN A 186 8.07 5.54 -14.06
N TYR A 187 7.38 6.68 -14.06
CA TYR A 187 6.19 6.89 -13.25
C TYR A 187 5.05 5.94 -13.62
N SER A 188 4.69 5.84 -14.91
CA SER A 188 3.56 5.02 -15.36
C SER A 188 3.78 3.54 -15.07
N ILE A 189 5.01 3.05 -15.29
CA ILE A 189 5.39 1.67 -14.93
C ILE A 189 5.19 1.45 -13.43
N LYS A 190 5.79 2.30 -12.59
CA LYS A 190 5.71 2.16 -11.12
C LYS A 190 4.29 2.30 -10.57
N ARG A 191 3.44 3.11 -11.20
CA ARG A 191 2.04 3.28 -10.82
C ARG A 191 1.23 2.01 -11.15
N ASP A 192 1.43 1.47 -12.34
CA ASP A 192 0.64 0.32 -12.81
C ASP A 192 1.17 -1.02 -12.26
N CYS A 193 2.33 -1.03 -11.59
CA CYS A 193 2.95 -2.23 -11.01
C CYS A 193 1.98 -3.03 -10.12
N ASP A 194 1.20 -2.36 -9.27
CA ASP A 194 0.28 -3.05 -8.35
C ASP A 194 -0.88 -3.73 -9.10
N GLU A 195 -1.39 -3.11 -10.16
CA GLU A 195 -2.45 -3.70 -10.99
C GLU A 195 -1.91 -4.86 -11.83
N ILE A 196 -0.71 -4.71 -12.39
CA ILE A 196 -0.02 -5.77 -13.13
C ILE A 196 0.24 -6.96 -12.21
N LEU A 197 0.73 -6.72 -10.98
CA LEU A 197 1.00 -7.77 -10.02
C LEU A 197 -0.27 -8.53 -9.65
N LYS A 198 -1.39 -7.83 -9.42
CA LYS A 198 -2.69 -8.47 -9.15
C LYS A 198 -3.12 -9.39 -10.27
N LYS A 199 -3.07 -8.94 -11.53
CA LYS A 199 -3.44 -9.75 -12.70
C LYS A 199 -2.58 -11.00 -12.81
N VAL A 200 -1.26 -10.88 -12.63
CA VAL A 200 -0.34 -12.03 -12.67
C VAL A 200 -0.63 -13.03 -11.56
N VAL A 201 -0.95 -12.56 -10.35
CA VAL A 201 -1.32 -13.42 -9.22
C VAL A 201 -2.64 -14.14 -9.50
N GLU A 202 -3.67 -13.43 -9.97
CA GLU A 202 -4.96 -14.02 -10.34
C GLU A 202 -4.80 -15.09 -11.43
N GLU A 203 -4.01 -14.81 -12.48
CA GLU A 203 -3.71 -15.79 -13.54
C GLU A 203 -3.00 -17.03 -12.99
N ALA A 204 -2.05 -16.86 -12.07
CA ALA A 204 -1.33 -17.97 -11.44
C ALA A 204 -2.25 -18.84 -10.57
N GLU A 205 -3.16 -18.23 -9.80
CA GLU A 205 -4.17 -18.93 -9.01
C GLU A 205 -5.10 -19.75 -9.91
N ASP A 206 -5.51 -19.18 -11.04
CA ASP A 206 -6.36 -19.82 -12.04
C ASP A 206 -5.70 -21.08 -12.64
N ILE A 207 -4.40 -21.00 -12.93
CA ILE A 207 -3.59 -22.14 -13.39
C ILE A 207 -3.50 -23.21 -12.30
N LEU A 208 -3.28 -22.80 -11.04
CA LEU A 208 -3.19 -23.72 -9.91
C LEU A 208 -4.51 -24.48 -9.68
N ILE A 209 -5.65 -23.79 -9.80
CA ILE A 209 -6.97 -24.43 -9.66
C ILE A 209 -7.20 -25.44 -10.78
N LYS A 210 -6.94 -25.07 -12.04
CA LYS A 210 -7.10 -25.96 -13.20
C LYS A 210 -6.21 -27.21 -13.10
N THR A 211 -4.96 -27.04 -12.67
CA THR A 211 -4.04 -28.17 -12.49
C THR A 211 -4.51 -29.12 -11.38
N ASN A 212 -4.97 -28.60 -10.24
CA ASN A 212 -5.52 -29.44 -9.16
C ASN A 212 -6.79 -30.19 -9.57
N GLN A 213 -7.66 -29.57 -10.37
CA GLN A 213 -8.85 -30.22 -10.93
C GLN A 213 -8.44 -31.35 -11.89
N MET A 214 -7.46 -31.12 -12.77
CA MET A 214 -6.93 -32.17 -13.64
C MET A 214 -6.30 -33.31 -12.86
N ILE A 215 -5.47 -33.02 -11.86
CA ILE A 215 -4.87 -34.02 -10.97
C ILE A 215 -5.96 -34.86 -10.30
N THR A 216 -7.02 -34.22 -9.81
CA THR A 216 -8.14 -34.92 -9.18
C THR A 216 -8.87 -35.83 -10.17
N SER A 217 -9.09 -35.34 -11.39
CA SER A 217 -9.72 -36.11 -12.47
C SER A 217 -8.89 -37.34 -12.85
N VAL A 218 -7.57 -37.18 -12.97
CA VAL A 218 -6.64 -38.29 -13.25
C VAL A 218 -6.59 -39.28 -12.08
N LYS A 219 -6.54 -38.80 -10.83
CA LYS A 219 -6.60 -39.66 -9.64
C LYS A 219 -7.88 -40.50 -9.61
N ASN A 220 -9.02 -39.90 -9.92
CA ASN A 220 -10.30 -40.59 -9.97
C ASN A 220 -10.33 -41.66 -11.08
N LEU A 221 -9.84 -41.34 -12.28
CA LEU A 221 -9.73 -42.29 -13.38
C LEU A 221 -8.81 -43.46 -13.03
N LEU A 222 -7.64 -43.18 -12.45
CA LEU A 222 -6.70 -44.21 -12.00
C LEU A 222 -7.33 -45.09 -10.92
N SER A 223 -8.00 -44.50 -9.93
CA SER A 223 -8.71 -45.24 -8.87
C SER A 223 -9.77 -46.17 -9.47
N GLN A 224 -10.59 -45.66 -10.40
CA GLN A 224 -11.62 -46.44 -11.07
C GLN A 224 -11.03 -47.59 -11.89
N LEU A 225 -9.96 -47.36 -12.65
CA LEU A 225 -9.27 -48.40 -13.41
C LEU A 225 -8.64 -49.47 -12.51
N MET A 226 -8.01 -49.05 -11.40
CA MET A 226 -7.38 -49.96 -10.45
C MET A 226 -8.42 -50.82 -9.73
N LEU A 227 -9.53 -50.23 -9.27
CA LEU A 227 -10.62 -50.96 -8.63
C LEU A 227 -11.26 -51.97 -9.58
N ASN A 228 -11.52 -51.59 -10.84
CA ASN A 228 -12.09 -52.49 -11.84
C ASN A 228 -11.17 -53.69 -12.12
N LYS A 229 -9.85 -53.47 -12.24
CA LYS A 229 -8.87 -54.55 -12.42
C LYS A 229 -8.78 -55.48 -11.21
N ILE A 230 -8.79 -54.92 -10.00
CA ILE A 230 -8.73 -55.69 -8.75
C ILE A 230 -10.00 -56.55 -8.61
N PHE A 231 -11.18 -55.98 -8.78
CA PHE A 231 -12.44 -56.70 -8.69
C PHE A 231 -12.53 -57.84 -9.72
N SER A 232 -12.10 -57.60 -10.96
CA SER A 232 -12.04 -58.63 -12.01
C SER A 232 -11.14 -59.82 -11.61
N ARG A 233 -9.95 -59.55 -11.05
CA ARG A 233 -9.05 -60.63 -10.59
C ARG A 233 -9.63 -61.39 -9.41
N ILE A 234 -10.19 -60.70 -8.42
CA ILE A 234 -10.82 -61.33 -7.25
C ILE A 234 -11.99 -62.21 -7.69
N HIS A 235 -12.89 -61.69 -8.52
CA HIS A 235 -14.03 -62.44 -9.05
C HIS A 235 -13.58 -63.72 -9.76
N THR A 236 -12.53 -63.64 -10.59
CA THR A 236 -11.98 -64.81 -11.29
C THR A 236 -11.44 -65.87 -10.33
N VAL A 237 -10.72 -65.46 -9.28
CA VAL A 237 -10.19 -66.40 -8.27
C VAL A 237 -11.33 -67.04 -7.46
N LEU A 238 -12.31 -66.25 -7.04
CA LEU A 238 -13.48 -66.73 -6.30
C LEU A 238 -14.30 -67.73 -7.12
N LEU A 239 -14.55 -67.46 -8.40
CA LEU A 239 -15.26 -68.40 -9.29
C LEU A 239 -14.52 -69.74 -9.41
N ARG A 240 -13.19 -69.71 -9.56
CA ARG A 240 -12.36 -70.93 -9.60
C ARG A 240 -12.45 -71.71 -8.29
N TYR A 241 -12.37 -71.02 -7.15
CA TYR A 241 -12.52 -71.64 -5.83
C TYR A 241 -13.90 -72.29 -5.66
N MET A 242 -14.98 -71.58 -6.00
CA MET A 242 -16.36 -72.09 -5.91
C MET A 242 -16.57 -73.31 -6.81
N PHE A 243 -16.00 -73.32 -8.01
CA PHE A 243 -16.05 -74.47 -8.91
C PHE A 243 -15.32 -75.70 -8.34
N LEU A 244 -14.10 -75.52 -7.84
CA LEU A 244 -13.34 -76.60 -7.19
C LEU A 244 -14.07 -77.14 -5.95
N ARG A 245 -14.65 -76.26 -5.13
CA ARG A 245 -15.47 -76.62 -3.98
C ARG A 245 -16.69 -77.46 -4.39
N ALA A 246 -17.37 -77.09 -5.47
CA ALA A 246 -18.51 -77.82 -6.00
C ALA A 246 -18.11 -79.23 -6.46
N ILE A 247 -16.97 -79.36 -7.17
CA ILE A 247 -16.42 -80.67 -7.58
C ILE A 247 -16.09 -81.53 -6.35
N LEU A 248 -15.43 -80.97 -5.34
CA LEU A 248 -15.11 -81.72 -4.12
C LEU A 248 -16.39 -82.18 -3.39
N CYS A 249 -17.42 -81.35 -3.37
CA CYS A 249 -18.72 -81.70 -2.79
C CYS A 249 -19.39 -82.86 -3.55
N THR A 250 -19.40 -82.81 -4.89
CA THR A 250 -19.99 -83.90 -5.70
C THR A 250 -19.22 -85.21 -5.53
N ILE A 251 -17.88 -85.18 -5.48
CA ILE A 251 -17.06 -86.36 -5.20
C ILE A 251 -17.37 -86.91 -3.81
N SER A 252 -17.42 -86.06 -2.79
CA SER A 252 -17.73 -86.47 -1.41
C SER A 252 -19.11 -87.12 -1.30
N LEU A 253 -20.13 -86.55 -1.95
CA LEU A 253 -21.48 -87.12 -1.98
C LEU A 253 -21.50 -88.50 -2.67
N ARG A 254 -20.78 -88.64 -3.79
CA ARG A 254 -20.67 -89.93 -4.50
C ARG A 254 -19.95 -90.99 -3.69
N PHE A 255 -18.88 -90.61 -2.99
CA PHE A 255 -18.15 -91.52 -2.11
C PHE A 255 -19.02 -91.98 -0.94
N GLN A 256 -19.80 -91.07 -0.33
CA GLN A 256 -20.74 -91.42 0.73
C GLN A 256 -21.83 -92.38 0.23
N SER A 257 -22.41 -92.13 -0.95
CA SER A 257 -23.38 -93.05 -1.57
C SER A 257 -22.79 -94.43 -1.86
N PHE A 258 -21.53 -94.49 -2.29
CA PHE A 258 -20.82 -95.76 -2.54
C PHE A 258 -20.55 -96.53 -1.24
N SER A 259 -20.10 -95.83 -0.18
CA SER A 259 -19.88 -96.42 1.14
C SER A 259 -21.18 -97.03 1.72
N SER A 260 -22.31 -96.32 1.59
CA SER A 260 -23.62 -96.84 2.01
C SER A 260 -24.08 -98.09 1.27
N LEU A 261 -23.64 -98.30 0.02
CA LEU A 261 -23.93 -99.51 -0.77
C LEU A 261 -23.09 -100.71 -0.32
N LEU A 262 -21.82 -100.49 0.04
CA LEU A 262 -20.92 -101.58 0.47
C LEU A 262 -21.26 -102.14 1.86
N ILE A 263 -21.85 -101.34 2.75
CA ILE A 263 -22.25 -101.79 4.10
C ILE A 263 -23.51 -102.69 4.05
N HIS A 264 -24.25 -102.68 2.93
CA HIS A 264 -25.52 -103.38 2.79
C HIS A 264 -25.42 -104.72 2.03
N ASP A 265 -24.29 -105.43 2.10
CA ASP A 265 -24.08 -106.74 1.47
C ASP A 265 -24.53 -107.91 2.39
N PRO A 266 -25.54 -108.74 2.02
CA PRO A 266 -26.16 -109.73 2.90
C PRO A 266 -25.45 -111.10 2.85
N SER A 267 -24.23 -111.20 3.39
CA SER A 267 -23.47 -112.46 3.39
C SER A 267 -22.77 -112.76 4.73
N SER A 268 -23.55 -112.82 5.82
CA SER A 268 -23.11 -113.32 7.14
C SER A 268 -23.91 -114.51 7.65
N GLN A 269 -24.33 -115.43 6.77
CA GLN A 269 -24.66 -116.79 7.17
C GLN A 269 -24.14 -117.75 6.11
N ILE A 270 -23.18 -118.60 6.48
CA ILE A 270 -23.04 -120.02 6.11
C ILE A 270 -21.68 -120.49 6.66
N PHE A 271 -21.75 -121.59 7.44
CA PHE A 271 -20.68 -122.51 7.86
C PHE A 271 -19.95 -122.32 9.21
N SER A 272 -20.54 -122.89 10.27
CA SER A 272 -19.78 -123.74 11.20
C SER A 272 -20.63 -124.97 11.65
N SER A 273 -20.23 -126.12 11.11
CA SER A 273 -20.18 -127.50 11.62
C SER A 273 -21.13 -128.01 12.75
N THR A 274 -21.91 -129.04 12.43
CA THR A 274 -22.46 -130.12 13.29
C THR A 274 -21.38 -131.13 13.78
N PRO A 275 -21.63 -132.17 14.64
CA PRO A 275 -22.80 -132.53 15.50
C PRO A 275 -22.47 -133.15 16.91
N LEU A 276 -23.54 -133.61 17.59
CA LEU A 276 -23.70 -134.64 18.66
C LEU A 276 -23.78 -134.17 20.12
N LEU A 277 -24.60 -134.71 21.05
CA LEU A 277 -25.84 -135.50 21.08
C LEU A 277 -26.12 -135.71 22.59
N ALA A 278 -27.31 -135.41 23.13
CA ALA A 278 -27.94 -136.12 24.26
C ALA A 278 -29.32 -135.52 24.64
N ARG A 279 -30.31 -136.41 24.61
CA ARG A 279 -31.73 -136.31 25.04
C ARG A 279 -31.82 -136.38 26.59
N PRO A 280 -32.97 -136.08 27.27
CA PRO A 280 -34.18 -136.96 27.34
C PRO A 280 -35.51 -136.18 27.11
N LEU A 281 -36.60 -136.77 26.56
CA LEU A 281 -37.78 -137.40 27.26
C LEU A 281 -38.34 -136.51 28.40
N SER A 282 -39.64 -136.17 28.53
CA SER A 282 -40.91 -136.79 28.15
C SER A 282 -42.11 -135.86 28.50
N HIS A 283 -43.29 -136.16 27.91
CA HIS A 283 -44.69 -135.72 28.11
C HIS A 283 -45.23 -135.20 26.77
N THR A 284 -46.08 -135.88 26.00
CA THR A 284 -46.92 -137.09 26.13
C THR A 284 -47.05 -137.73 24.75
#